data_AF-A0A7I8CXQ6-F1
#
_entry.id   AF-A0A7I8CXQ6-F1
#
_cell.length_a   1.000
_cell.length_b   1.000
_cell.length_c   1.000
_cell.angle_alpha   90.00
_cell.angle_beta   90.00
_cell.angle_gamma   90.00
#
_symmetry.space_group_name_H-M   'P 1'
#
loop_
_entity.id
_entity.type
_entity.pdbx_description
1 polymer ?
#
loop_
_entity_poly.entity_id
_entity_poly.type
_entity_poly.pdbx_seq_one_letter_code
_entity_poly.pdbx_strand_id
1 'polypeptide(L)'
;MSFLRRILSAATVCAVVTGCVSQPIGPAVAVKPGRDKPFTVFLQDDAQCRQYAREQLTRGADTRAASDAQVPRVQLNVEQRYDLAYLECMRAKGNEVP
;
A
#
# COMPACT_ATOMS: atom_id res chain seq x y z
N MET A 1 17.11 -19.02 -42.41
CA MET A 1 16.26 -17.80 -42.50
C MET A 1 14.93 -17.91 -41.73
N SER A 2 14.24 -19.06 -41.70
CA SER A 2 13.01 -19.24 -40.90
C SER A 2 13.22 -19.20 -39.37
N PHE A 3 14.38 -19.64 -38.87
CA PHE A 3 14.71 -19.59 -37.44
C PHE A 3 14.87 -18.16 -36.94
N LEU A 4 15.53 -17.28 -37.71
CA LEU A 4 15.70 -15.87 -37.37
C LEU A 4 14.36 -15.13 -37.29
N ARG A 5 13.44 -15.47 -38.19
CA ARG A 5 12.08 -14.91 -38.27
C ARG A 5 11.21 -15.34 -37.08
N ARG A 6 11.37 -16.59 -36.61
CA ARG A 6 10.73 -17.12 -35.40
C ARG A 6 11.24 -16.45 -34.13
N ILE A 7 12.54 -16.20 -34.04
CA ILE A 7 13.16 -15.50 -32.90
C ILE A 7 12.67 -14.06 -32.80
N LEU A 8 12.61 -13.33 -33.94
CA LEU A 8 12.03 -11.98 -33.96
C LEU A 8 10.57 -11.97 -33.49
N SER A 9 9.77 -12.94 -33.93
CA SER A 9 8.34 -13.04 -33.55
C SER A 9 8.16 -13.25 -32.04
N ALA A 10 8.96 -14.13 -31.45
CA ALA A 10 8.89 -14.44 -30.02
C ALA A 10 9.34 -13.25 -29.15
N ALA A 11 10.37 -12.51 -29.57
CA ALA A 11 10.87 -11.34 -28.85
C ALA A 11 9.81 -10.22 -28.79
N THR A 12 9.06 -10.00 -29.88
CA THR A 12 7.99 -8.99 -29.91
C THR A 12 6.84 -9.38 -28.99
N VAL A 13 6.47 -10.66 -28.91
CA VAL A 13 5.39 -11.15 -28.01
C VAL A 13 5.78 -11.02 -26.53
N CYS A 14 7.02 -11.35 -26.16
CA CYS A 14 7.50 -11.16 -24.78
C CYS A 14 7.57 -9.68 -24.37
N ALA A 15 7.87 -8.77 -25.31
CA ALA A 15 7.99 -7.34 -25.01
C ALA A 15 6.67 -6.67 -24.60
N VAL A 16 5.52 -7.24 -24.95
CA VAL A 16 4.19 -6.67 -24.64
C VAL A 16 3.56 -7.23 -23.36
N VAL A 17 4.15 -8.25 -22.72
CA VAL A 17 3.62 -8.87 -21.50
C VAL A 17 4.40 -8.37 -20.28
N THR A 18 4.22 -7.11 -19.94
CA THR A 18 4.62 -6.55 -18.63
C THR A 18 3.37 -6.25 -17.82
N GLY A 19 2.82 -7.28 -17.17
CA GLY A 19 1.76 -7.11 -16.19
C GLY A 19 2.34 -6.84 -14.81
N CYS A 20 2.14 -5.64 -14.26
CA CYS A 20 2.44 -5.38 -12.86
C CYS A 20 1.32 -5.97 -12.00
N VAL A 21 1.57 -7.11 -11.34
CA VAL A 21 0.75 -7.56 -10.21
C VAL A 21 1.13 -6.68 -9.01
N SER A 22 0.26 -5.75 -8.65
CA SER A 22 0.35 -4.98 -7.42
C SER A 22 -0.38 -5.77 -6.32
N GLN A 23 0.38 -6.43 -5.45
CA GLN A 23 -0.19 -7.02 -4.24
C GLN A 23 -0.88 -5.89 -3.46
N PRO A 24 -2.19 -6.00 -3.16
CA PRO A 24 -2.90 -4.95 -2.46
C PRO A 24 -2.33 -4.84 -1.05
N ILE A 25 -1.70 -3.72 -0.75
CA ILE A 25 -1.29 -3.38 0.61
C ILE A 25 -2.57 -3.10 1.38
N GLY A 26 -2.85 -3.95 2.36
CA GLY A 26 -3.95 -3.82 3.30
C GLY A 26 -3.41 -3.75 4.72
N PRO A 27 -4.21 -3.26 5.67
CA PRO A 27 -3.76 -3.19 7.05
C PRO A 27 -3.62 -4.62 7.61
N ALA A 28 -2.50 -4.92 8.25
CA ALA A 28 -2.29 -6.18 8.99
C ALA A 28 -2.96 -6.16 10.38
N VAL A 29 -3.56 -5.02 10.74
CA VAL A 29 -4.13 -4.73 12.06
C VAL A 29 -5.66 -4.81 12.04
N ALA A 30 -6.23 -5.37 13.12
CA ALA A 30 -7.67 -5.47 13.32
C ALA A 30 -8.20 -4.21 14.01
N VAL A 31 -9.33 -3.66 13.54
CA VAL A 31 -9.99 -2.46 14.10
C VAL A 31 -11.49 -2.70 14.14
N LYS A 32 -12.17 -2.22 15.17
CA LYS A 32 -13.63 -2.38 15.33
C LYS A 32 -14.36 -1.04 15.39
N PRO A 33 -15.67 -0.99 15.09
CA PRO A 33 -16.48 0.20 15.28
C PRO A 33 -16.36 0.72 16.71
N GLY A 34 -16.31 2.04 16.88
CA GLY A 34 -16.37 2.66 18.21
C GLY A 34 -17.69 2.39 18.91
N ARG A 35 -17.72 2.56 20.24
CA ARG A 35 -18.95 2.49 21.03
C ARG A 35 -19.95 3.50 20.44
N ASP A 36 -21.15 3.01 20.13
CA ASP A 36 -22.27 3.78 19.56
C ASP A 36 -22.14 4.16 18.07
N LYS A 37 -21.14 3.65 17.34
CA LYS A 37 -21.03 3.83 15.88
C LYS A 37 -21.73 2.69 15.11
N PRO A 38 -22.67 2.98 14.19
CA PRO A 38 -23.27 1.96 13.36
C PRO A 38 -22.23 1.37 12.39
N PHE A 39 -22.36 0.08 12.10
CA PHE A 39 -21.39 -0.64 11.26
C PHE A 39 -21.23 -0.02 9.86
N THR A 40 -22.29 0.57 9.30
CA THR A 40 -22.24 1.25 8.00
C THR A 40 -21.31 2.45 7.98
N VAL A 41 -21.28 3.23 9.07
CA VAL A 41 -20.36 4.36 9.23
C VAL A 41 -18.92 3.86 9.42
N PHE A 42 -18.74 2.78 10.17
CA PHE A 42 -17.42 2.13 10.28
C PHE A 42 -16.90 1.68 8.92
N LEU A 43 -17.72 1.06 8.06
CA LEU A 43 -17.31 0.65 6.71
C LEU A 43 -16.89 1.85 5.84
N GLN A 44 -17.60 2.97 5.97
CA GLN A 44 -17.24 4.20 5.26
C GLN A 44 -15.91 4.78 5.77
N ASP A 45 -15.72 4.83 7.09
CA ASP A 45 -14.47 5.28 7.71
C ASP A 45 -13.29 4.37 7.33
N ASP A 46 -13.50 3.06 7.34
CA ASP A 46 -12.54 2.04 6.93
C ASP A 46 -12.07 2.26 5.48
N ALA A 47 -13.01 2.46 4.56
CA ALA A 47 -12.68 2.77 3.16
C ALA A 47 -11.86 4.06 3.03
N GLN A 48 -12.25 5.14 3.74
CA GLN A 48 -11.51 6.41 3.74
C GLN A 48 -10.11 6.26 4.36
N CYS A 49 -9.98 5.54 5.47
CA CYS A 49 -8.69 5.34 6.14
C CYS A 49 -7.75 4.44 5.34
N ARG A 50 -8.26 3.46 4.59
CA ARG A 50 -7.46 2.71 3.62
C ARG A 50 -6.91 3.62 2.51
N GLN A 51 -7.73 4.54 1.98
CA GLN A 51 -7.26 5.51 0.98
C GLN A 51 -6.19 6.45 1.57
N TYR A 52 -6.44 7.01 2.74
CA TYR A 52 -5.47 7.85 3.46
C TYR A 52 -4.12 7.15 3.67
N ALA A 53 -4.13 5.89 4.14
CA ALA A 53 -2.92 5.11 4.35
C ALA A 53 -2.12 4.89 3.05
N ARG A 54 -2.80 4.65 1.91
CA ARG A 54 -2.15 4.54 0.59
C ARG A 54 -1.48 5.85 0.16
N GLU A 55 -2.13 6.99 0.39
CA GLU A 55 -1.56 8.29 0.08
C GLU A 55 -0.31 8.59 0.93
N GLN A 56 -0.31 8.18 2.20
CA GLN A 56 0.85 8.36 3.08
C GLN A 56 2.08 7.56 2.64
N LEU A 57 1.89 6.41 1.99
CA LEU A 57 3.01 5.67 1.39
C LEU A 57 3.68 6.44 0.25
N THR A 58 2.89 7.21 -0.52
CA THR A 58 3.40 8.03 -1.62
C THR A 58 4.18 9.23 -1.08
N ARG A 59 3.66 9.92 -0.06
CA ARG A 59 4.36 11.03 0.63
C ARG A 59 5.68 10.61 1.28
N GLY A 60 5.78 9.35 1.73
CA GLY A 60 7.01 8.79 2.29
C GLY A 60 8.00 8.23 1.25
N ALA A 61 7.65 8.18 -0.04
CA ALA A 61 8.54 7.79 -1.12
C ALA A 61 9.47 8.94 -1.55
N ASP A 62 8.99 10.18 -1.47
CA ASP A 62 9.76 11.39 -1.79
C ASP A 62 10.96 11.57 -0.84
N THR A 63 10.83 11.14 0.42
CA THR A 63 11.93 11.17 1.40
C THR A 63 12.98 10.08 1.21
N ARG A 64 12.79 9.13 0.28
CA ARG A 64 13.83 8.13 -0.07
C ARG A 64 14.86 8.66 -1.06
N ALA A 65 14.63 9.85 -1.65
CA ALA A 65 15.62 10.54 -2.48
C ALA A 65 16.61 11.42 -1.68
N ALA A 66 16.38 11.63 -0.37
CA ALA A 66 17.26 12.42 0.48
C ALA A 66 17.35 11.82 1.89
N SER A 67 18.41 11.05 2.17
CA SER A 67 19.17 11.06 3.44
C SER A 67 20.01 9.79 3.58
N ASP A 68 21.28 9.90 3.19
CA ASP A 68 22.37 9.21 3.85
C ASP A 68 22.58 9.85 5.23
N ALA A 69 21.89 9.34 6.24
CA ALA A 69 22.23 9.61 7.64
C ALA A 69 21.83 8.40 8.48
N GLN A 70 22.82 7.88 9.21
CA GLN A 70 22.81 6.73 10.10
C GLN A 70 21.70 6.82 11.17
N VAL A 71 20.48 6.46 10.80
CA VAL A 71 19.46 5.96 11.73
C VAL A 71 19.46 4.45 11.55
N PRO A 72 19.49 3.61 12.60
CA PRO A 72 19.25 2.19 12.45
C PRO A 72 17.90 2.04 11.76
N ARG A 73 17.91 1.73 10.46
CA ARG A 73 16.70 1.39 9.71
C ARG A 73 16.27 0.05 10.30
N VAL A 74 15.52 0.06 11.40
CA VAL A 74 14.39 -0.86 11.47
C VAL A 74 13.69 -0.60 10.16
N GLN A 75 13.81 -1.55 9.23
CA GLN A 75 13.25 -1.46 7.90
C GLN A 75 11.78 -1.12 8.13
N LEU A 76 11.42 0.15 8.00
CA LEU A 76 10.04 0.55 8.26
C LEU A 76 9.31 0.05 7.03
N ASN A 77 8.80 -1.18 7.14
CA ASN A 77 8.21 -1.90 6.03
C ASN A 77 7.10 -1.04 5.45
N VAL A 78 6.90 -1.11 4.14
CA VAL A 78 5.78 -0.41 3.49
C VAL A 78 4.45 -0.78 4.17
N GLU A 79 4.35 -2.02 4.66
CA GLU A 79 3.27 -2.52 5.52
C GLU A 79 3.16 -1.77 6.86
N GLN A 80 4.25 -1.64 7.64
CA GLN A 80 4.22 -0.90 8.92
C GLN A 80 3.82 0.57 8.76
N ARG A 81 4.30 1.23 7.70
CA ARG A 81 3.93 2.62 7.40
C ARG A 81 2.43 2.73 7.07
N TYR A 82 1.91 1.76 6.34
CA TYR A 82 0.49 1.68 6.02
C TYR A 82 -0.34 1.47 7.28
N ASP A 83 0.05 0.52 8.12
CA ASP A 83 -0.65 0.18 9.36
C ASP A 83 -0.72 1.37 10.32
N LEU A 84 0.40 2.06 10.55
CA LEU A 84 0.43 3.23 11.42
C LEU A 84 -0.49 4.35 10.92
N ALA A 85 -0.45 4.67 9.62
CA ALA A 85 -1.31 5.67 9.03
C ALA A 85 -2.81 5.28 9.10
N TYR A 86 -3.11 4.00 8.90
CA TYR A 86 -4.45 3.47 9.00
C TYR A 86 -4.99 3.55 10.43
N LEU A 87 -4.21 3.11 11.44
CA LEU A 87 -4.58 3.18 12.85
C LEU A 87 -4.81 4.63 13.31
N GLU A 88 -3.94 5.55 12.89
CA GLU A 88 -4.05 6.96 13.22
C GLU A 88 -5.38 7.55 12.71
N CYS A 89 -5.73 7.28 11.46
CA CYS A 89 -7.00 7.70 10.87
C CYS A 89 -8.20 7.07 11.61
N MET A 90 -8.15 5.77 11.89
CA MET A 90 -9.25 5.07 12.57
C MET A 90 -9.46 5.62 13.99
N ARG A 91 -8.37 5.91 14.71
CA ARG A 91 -8.41 6.55 16.03
C ARG A 91 -8.99 7.97 15.94
N ALA A 92 -8.59 8.76 14.94
CA ALA A 92 -9.13 10.10 14.71
C ALA A 92 -10.62 10.10 14.37
N LYS A 93 -11.09 9.04 13.69
CA LYS A 93 -12.52 8.81 13.43
C LYS A 93 -13.28 8.26 14.64
N GLY A 94 -12.62 7.97 15.76
CA GLY A 94 -13.25 7.40 16.96
C GLY A 94 -13.58 5.92 16.85
N ASN A 95 -12.89 5.17 15.99
CA ASN A 95 -12.95 3.71 15.98
C ASN A 95 -12.02 3.12 17.05
N GLU A 96 -12.35 1.93 17.54
CA GLU A 96 -11.52 1.24 18.52
C GLU A 96 -10.40 0.49 17.81
N VAL A 97 -9.18 0.96 18.06
CA VAL A 97 -7.91 0.34 17.69
C VAL A 97 -7.34 -0.44 18.88
N PRO A 98 -6.63 -1.55 18.64
CA PRO A 98 -6.12 -2.45 19.68
C PRO A 98 -5.00 -1.85 20.52
#